data_AF-A0A4S2MQ48-F1
#
_entry.id   AF-A0A4S2MQ48-F1
#
_cell.length_a   1.000
_cell.length_b   1.000
_cell.length_c   1.000
_cell.angle_alpha   90.00
_cell.angle_beta   90.00
_cell.angle_gamma   90.00
#
_symmetry.space_group_name_H-M   'P 1'
#
loop_
_entity.id
_entity.type
_entity.pdbx_description
1 polymer ?
#
loop_
_entity_poly.entity_id
_entity_poly.type
_entity_poly.pdbx_seq_one_letter_code
_entity_poly.pdbx_strand_id
1 'polypeptide(L)'
;MKSQIPIFFLLAPLLSSAFIVPAPDQLGTFADGHAGSLAEDNEKRLIQLSPTDIRWVTEADKLALKRDGKNFMDITDHQELGQLRTTSRKQVVYPESMQFKDKITPLLKDLKKDNMRENLEKFTSFHTRYYKSDYGRQSSEWLLSRINATANGYPHLELAPFPHRWPQSSIIARIPGKSERTVVIGAHQDSINLFFPSLLGAPGADDDGSGTVTILEAFRVLIEHLRETNTQLEQTLEFHWYSAEEGGLLGSQAIFHHYEKTGRDVVAMLQQDMTGFVQKTLDAGKPESVGVITDYVDPGLTDFIKKVITEYCDIPYVETQCGYACSDHASASKGGYPSAFVIESSFDDSDDHIHTTEDLIKYLSFDHMIQHGKMTLALALELSKTKHWNEKQGDDNGGGEL
;
A
#
# COMPACT_ATOMS: atom_id res chain seq x y z
N MET A 1 -62.42 -14.68 -26.01
CA MET A 1 -61.43 -13.83 -25.29
C MET A 1 -60.83 -14.62 -24.14
N LYS A 2 -59.55 -14.99 -24.27
CA LYS A 2 -58.54 -15.22 -23.21
C LYS A 2 -57.34 -15.87 -23.91
N SER A 3 -56.37 -15.05 -24.28
CA SER A 3 -55.05 -15.47 -24.77
C SER A 3 -54.10 -15.49 -23.57
N GLN A 4 -53.44 -16.62 -23.33
CA GLN A 4 -52.36 -16.74 -22.34
C GLN A 4 -51.05 -16.42 -23.04
N ILE A 5 -50.29 -15.47 -22.48
CA ILE A 5 -48.92 -15.14 -22.88
C ILE A 5 -47.98 -15.84 -21.89
N PRO A 6 -46.97 -16.62 -22.35
CA PRO A 6 -45.96 -17.17 -21.46
C PRO A 6 -44.92 -16.09 -21.13
N ILE A 7 -44.61 -15.94 -19.84
CA ILE A 7 -43.53 -15.09 -19.34
C ILE A 7 -42.22 -15.87 -19.49
N PHE A 8 -41.34 -15.38 -20.36
CA PHE A 8 -39.94 -15.81 -20.44
C PHE A 8 -39.17 -15.19 -19.27
N PHE A 9 -38.65 -16.02 -18.36
CA PHE A 9 -37.60 -15.60 -17.44
C PHE A 9 -36.30 -15.45 -18.22
N LEU A 10 -35.93 -14.21 -18.54
CA LEU A 10 -34.57 -13.85 -18.93
C LEU A 10 -33.69 -13.92 -17.69
N LEU A 11 -32.89 -14.99 -17.59
CA LEU A 11 -31.70 -15.01 -16.74
C LEU A 11 -30.75 -13.93 -17.27
N ALA A 12 -30.66 -12.81 -16.56
CA ALA A 12 -29.56 -11.87 -16.77
C ALA A 12 -28.26 -12.53 -16.28
N PRO A 13 -27.18 -12.53 -17.08
CA PRO A 13 -25.89 -13.00 -16.59
C PRO A 13 -25.42 -12.03 -15.49
N LEU A 14 -25.02 -12.58 -14.35
CA LEU A 14 -24.24 -11.88 -13.34
C LEU A 14 -23.00 -11.32 -14.05
N LEU A 15 -22.96 -9.99 -14.22
CA LEU A 15 -21.76 -9.28 -14.64
C LEU A 15 -20.71 -9.50 -13.55
N SER A 16 -19.81 -10.45 -13.77
CA SER A 16 -18.51 -10.43 -13.11
C SER A 16 -17.87 -9.11 -13.51
N SER A 17 -17.67 -8.22 -12.54
CA SER A 17 -16.90 -7.00 -12.70
C SER A 17 -15.48 -7.43 -13.06
N ALA A 18 -15.21 -7.55 -14.36
CA ALA A 18 -13.87 -7.85 -14.84
C ALA A 18 -12.90 -6.85 -14.21
N PHE A 19 -11.70 -7.34 -13.87
CA PHE A 19 -10.58 -6.50 -13.45
C PHE A 19 -10.21 -5.55 -14.60
N ILE A 20 -10.88 -4.40 -14.65
CA ILE A 20 -10.62 -3.35 -15.64
C ILE A 20 -9.57 -2.45 -15.01
N VAL A 21 -8.31 -2.66 -15.40
CA VAL A 21 -7.30 -1.63 -15.23
C VAL A 21 -7.74 -0.44 -16.10
N PRO A 22 -7.89 0.76 -15.55
CA PRO A 22 -8.22 1.92 -16.37
C PRO A 22 -7.15 2.12 -17.44
N ALA A 23 -7.58 2.35 -18.68
CA ALA A 23 -6.68 2.95 -19.66
C ALA A 23 -6.28 4.35 -19.15
N PRO A 24 -5.03 4.78 -19.32
CA PRO A 24 -4.66 6.15 -18.97
C PRO A 24 -5.61 7.08 -19.73
N ASP A 25 -6.33 7.94 -19.00
CA ASP A 25 -7.19 8.96 -19.60
C ASP A 25 -6.39 9.70 -20.68
N GLN A 26 -7.01 9.95 -21.85
CA GLN A 26 -6.39 10.47 -23.06
C GLN A 26 -5.45 11.67 -22.81
N LEU A 27 -4.15 11.40 -22.65
CA LEU A 27 -3.11 12.41 -22.53
C LEU A 27 -1.86 11.97 -23.30
N GLY A 28 -1.56 12.72 -24.36
CA GLY A 28 -0.29 12.89 -25.06
C GLY A 28 0.65 11.68 -25.19
N THR A 29 0.94 11.30 -26.43
CA THR A 29 2.11 10.46 -26.78
C THR A 29 3.39 11.08 -26.21
N PHE A 30 3.99 10.46 -25.19
CA PHE A 30 5.37 10.74 -24.81
C PHE A 30 6.30 9.91 -25.71
N ALA A 31 6.95 10.61 -26.63
CA ALA A 31 8.10 10.08 -27.36
C ALA A 31 9.33 10.18 -26.46
N ASP A 32 10.03 9.04 -26.34
CA ASP A 32 11.40 8.81 -25.90
C ASP A 32 11.96 9.60 -24.72
N GLY A 33 12.43 8.84 -23.73
CA GLY A 33 13.13 9.28 -22.53
C GLY A 33 14.11 10.42 -22.76
N HIS A 34 13.73 11.60 -22.29
CA HIS A 34 14.63 12.69 -21.96
C HIS A 34 14.39 13.07 -20.50
N ALA A 35 15.50 13.26 -19.79
CA ALA A 35 15.52 13.88 -18.47
C ALA A 35 14.60 15.11 -18.48
N GLY A 36 13.79 15.25 -17.42
CA GLY A 36 12.73 16.27 -17.30
C GLY A 36 13.11 17.59 -17.95
N SER A 37 12.29 18.03 -18.90
CA SER A 37 12.56 19.28 -19.59
C SER A 37 12.47 20.45 -18.60
N LEU A 38 13.23 21.53 -18.81
CA LEU A 38 13.11 22.78 -18.05
C LEU A 38 11.67 23.34 -17.99
N ALA A 39 10.77 22.88 -18.86
CA ALA A 39 9.36 23.23 -18.84
C ALA A 39 8.56 22.46 -17.77
N GLU A 40 8.90 21.21 -17.46
CA GLU A 40 8.26 20.43 -16.39
C GLU A 40 8.66 20.94 -14.99
N ASP A 41 9.92 21.36 -14.81
CA ASP A 41 10.40 21.90 -13.53
C ASP A 41 9.77 23.26 -13.14
N ASN A 42 9.23 23.98 -14.13
CA ASN A 42 8.53 25.26 -13.93
C ASN A 42 7.01 25.09 -13.80
N GLU A 43 6.48 23.88 -13.98
CA GLU A 43 5.06 23.61 -13.77
C GLU A 43 4.73 23.72 -12.28
N LYS A 44 3.68 24.49 -11.96
CA LYS A 44 3.21 24.58 -10.59
C LYS A 44 2.38 23.36 -10.24
N ARG A 45 2.60 22.85 -9.04
CA ARG A 45 1.93 21.71 -8.43
C ARG A 45 1.11 22.19 -7.24
N LEU A 46 -0.11 21.70 -7.08
CA LEU A 46 -0.93 21.99 -5.92
C LEU A 46 -0.62 20.95 -4.85
N ILE A 47 0.00 21.38 -3.75
CA ILE A 47 0.30 20.49 -2.63
C ILE A 47 -0.60 20.78 -1.43
N GLN A 48 -0.78 19.76 -0.60
CA GLN A 48 -1.46 19.84 0.68
C GLN A 48 -0.50 19.41 1.79
N LEU A 49 -0.15 20.34 2.68
CA LEU A 49 0.75 20.14 3.82
C LEU A 49 0.01 19.81 5.12
N SER A 50 -1.27 20.17 5.16
CA SER A 50 -2.21 19.85 6.25
C SER A 50 -3.65 20.00 5.71
N PRO A 51 -4.70 19.61 6.47
CA PRO A 51 -6.08 19.80 6.03
C PRO A 51 -6.44 21.24 5.62
N THR A 52 -5.74 22.24 6.16
CA THR A 52 -6.00 23.67 5.91
C THR A 52 -4.91 24.38 5.10
N ASP A 53 -3.76 23.74 4.88
CA ASP A 53 -2.62 24.35 4.19
C ASP A 53 -2.46 23.73 2.79
N ILE A 54 -3.05 24.41 1.81
CA ILE A 54 -3.04 24.03 0.41
C ILE A 54 -2.45 25.19 -0.39
N ARG A 55 -1.44 24.91 -1.22
CA ARG A 55 -0.73 25.96 -1.96
C ARG A 55 -0.11 25.44 -3.25
N TRP A 56 -0.03 26.33 -4.24
CA TRP A 56 0.71 26.09 -5.47
C TRP A 56 2.19 26.32 -5.25
N VAL A 57 3.01 25.34 -5.61
CA VAL A 57 4.47 25.35 -5.44
C VAL A 57 5.15 24.83 -6.72
N THR A 58 6.44 25.09 -6.90
CA THR A 58 7.23 24.45 -7.96
C THR A 58 7.72 23.06 -7.53
N GLU A 59 8.25 22.26 -8.46
CA GLU A 59 8.93 21.00 -8.09
C GLU A 59 10.17 21.28 -7.22
N ALA A 60 10.87 22.39 -7.44
CA ALA A 60 12.00 22.80 -6.60
C ALA A 60 11.57 23.09 -5.14
N ASP A 61 10.41 23.73 -4.96
CA ASP A 61 9.82 23.98 -3.64
C ASP A 61 9.40 22.66 -2.96
N LYS A 62 8.84 21.70 -3.70
CA LYS A 62 8.53 20.34 -3.19
C LYS A 62 9.77 19.66 -2.65
N LEU A 63 10.86 19.67 -3.41
CA LEU A 63 12.14 19.10 -2.96
C LEU A 63 12.71 19.86 -1.75
N ALA A 64 12.54 21.18 -1.69
CA ALA A 64 12.94 21.95 -0.51
C ALA A 64 12.14 21.57 0.74
N LEU A 65 10.83 21.37 0.61
CA LEU A 65 9.98 20.90 1.70
C LEU A 65 10.40 19.50 2.19
N LYS A 66 10.65 18.55 1.28
CA LYS A 66 11.14 17.22 1.66
C LYS A 66 12.49 17.28 2.39
N ARG A 67 13.43 18.11 1.93
CA ARG A 67 14.72 18.33 2.61
C ARG A 67 14.58 18.96 4.00
N ASP A 68 13.52 19.72 4.22
CA ASP A 68 13.17 20.29 5.53
C ASP A 68 12.37 19.29 6.41
N GLY A 69 12.22 18.03 5.99
CA GLY A 69 11.45 17.00 6.70
C GLY A 69 9.94 17.24 6.68
N LYS A 70 9.42 17.99 5.69
CA LYS A 70 8.00 18.30 5.56
C LYS A 70 7.35 17.41 4.51
N ASN A 71 6.48 16.53 4.98
CA ASN A 71 5.66 15.67 4.15
C ASN A 71 4.44 16.43 3.58
N PHE A 72 4.00 16.02 2.40
CA PHE A 72 2.85 16.61 1.70
C PHE A 72 2.23 15.62 0.74
N MET A 73 0.95 15.83 0.41
CA MET A 73 0.33 15.21 -0.76
C MET A 73 0.42 16.19 -1.94
N ASP A 74 0.85 15.73 -3.11
CA ASP A 74 0.66 16.46 -4.36
C ASP A 74 -0.73 16.11 -4.90
N ILE A 75 -1.66 17.04 -4.75
CA ILE A 75 -3.09 16.84 -5.04
C ILE A 75 -3.47 17.38 -6.42
N THR A 76 -2.49 17.78 -7.24
CA THR A 76 -2.71 18.49 -8.51
C THR A 76 -3.76 17.83 -9.39
N ASP A 77 -3.68 16.49 -9.52
CA ASP A 77 -4.51 15.69 -10.42
C ASP A 77 -5.72 15.02 -9.74
N HIS A 78 -5.82 15.09 -8.41
CA HIS A 78 -6.77 14.33 -7.60
C HIS A 78 -7.37 15.18 -6.46
N GLN A 79 -7.73 16.43 -6.76
CA GLN A 79 -8.31 17.37 -5.79
C GLN A 79 -9.67 16.91 -5.27
N GLU A 80 -10.36 16.09 -6.07
CA GLU A 80 -11.66 15.52 -5.78
C GLU A 80 -11.63 14.25 -4.93
N LEU A 81 -10.45 13.68 -4.66
CA LEU A 81 -10.31 12.46 -3.86
C LEU A 81 -10.94 12.66 -2.47
N GLY A 82 -11.88 11.77 -2.12
CA GLY A 82 -12.62 11.76 -0.88
C GLY A 82 -13.93 12.55 -0.91
N GLN A 83 -14.23 13.29 -1.99
CA GLN A 83 -15.46 14.08 -2.07
C GLN A 83 -16.72 13.21 -2.21
N LEU A 84 -16.64 12.04 -2.84
CA LEU A 84 -17.78 11.15 -3.09
C LEU A 84 -18.14 10.29 -1.87
N ARG A 85 -17.22 10.11 -0.91
CA ARG A 85 -17.41 9.28 0.29
C ARG A 85 -17.66 10.08 1.59
N THR A 86 -17.90 11.38 1.50
CA THR A 86 -18.14 12.29 2.65
C THR A 86 -19.39 11.96 3.48
N THR A 87 -20.39 11.27 2.91
CA THR A 87 -21.71 11.06 3.53
C THR A 87 -21.99 9.62 3.99
N SER A 88 -21.08 8.67 3.77
CA SER A 88 -21.31 7.24 4.04
C SER A 88 -20.01 6.50 4.42
N ARG A 89 -19.30 6.98 5.45
CA ARG A 89 -18.24 6.16 6.07
C ARG A 89 -18.88 5.06 6.90
N LYS A 90 -19.13 3.89 6.30
CA LYS A 90 -19.51 2.69 7.06
C LYS A 90 -18.36 2.35 8.00
N GLN A 91 -18.59 2.47 9.30
CA GLN A 91 -17.59 2.08 10.29
C GLN A 91 -17.37 0.58 10.19
N VAL A 92 -16.12 0.20 9.97
CA VAL A 92 -15.70 -1.18 9.94
C VAL A 92 -15.41 -1.65 11.36
N VAL A 93 -15.86 -2.84 11.73
CA VAL A 93 -15.61 -3.43 13.04
C VAL A 93 -14.80 -4.71 12.88
N TYR A 94 -13.54 -4.64 13.30
CA TYR A 94 -12.60 -5.75 13.20
C TYR A 94 -12.85 -6.82 14.27
N PRO A 95 -12.44 -8.08 14.04
CA PRO A 95 -12.59 -9.15 15.03
C PRO A 95 -11.93 -8.80 16.37
N GLU A 96 -12.58 -9.20 17.46
CA GLU A 96 -12.07 -8.89 18.80
C GLU A 96 -10.81 -9.68 19.16
N SER A 97 -10.62 -10.85 18.55
CA SER A 97 -9.46 -11.74 18.74
C SER A 97 -9.04 -12.39 17.42
N MET A 98 -7.80 -12.90 17.38
CA MET A 98 -7.26 -13.66 16.24
C MET A 98 -8.02 -14.99 16.09
N GLN A 99 -8.66 -15.21 14.94
CA GLN A 99 -9.57 -16.34 14.70
C GLN A 99 -8.84 -17.55 14.12
N PHE A 100 -7.67 -17.35 13.51
CA PHE A 100 -7.00 -18.36 12.70
C PHE A 100 -5.59 -18.71 13.17
N LYS A 101 -5.26 -18.41 14.43
CA LYS A 101 -3.93 -18.65 15.04
C LYS A 101 -3.32 -19.99 14.70
N ASP A 102 -4.04 -21.09 14.95
CA ASP A 102 -3.53 -22.44 14.76
C ASP A 102 -3.22 -22.76 13.29
N LYS A 103 -3.88 -22.06 12.36
CA LYS A 103 -3.67 -22.22 10.91
C LYS A 103 -2.59 -21.29 10.37
N ILE A 104 -2.44 -20.09 10.93
CA ILE A 104 -1.49 -19.07 10.47
C ILE A 104 -0.09 -19.34 11.02
N THR A 105 0.04 -19.69 12.30
CA THR A 105 1.33 -19.87 12.98
C THR A 105 2.30 -20.81 12.25
N PRO A 106 1.86 -21.96 11.67
CA PRO A 106 2.76 -22.82 10.90
C PRO A 106 3.31 -22.14 9.64
N LEU A 107 2.49 -21.34 8.93
CA LEU A 107 2.85 -20.66 7.68
C LEU A 107 3.91 -19.57 7.91
N LEU A 108 3.92 -18.96 9.09
CA LEU A 108 4.92 -17.94 9.45
C LEU A 108 6.37 -18.47 9.39
N LYS A 109 6.57 -19.78 9.51
CA LYS A 109 7.90 -20.44 9.42
C LYS A 109 8.40 -20.58 7.98
N ASP A 110 7.50 -20.40 7.03
CA ASP A 110 7.82 -20.51 5.61
C ASP A 110 8.36 -19.21 5.04
N LEU A 111 8.24 -18.08 5.76
CA LEU A 111 8.92 -16.82 5.43
C LEU A 111 10.44 -17.02 5.46
N LYS A 112 11.14 -16.57 4.40
CA LYS A 112 12.58 -16.73 4.22
C LYS A 112 13.30 -15.40 4.04
N LYS A 113 14.25 -15.13 4.94
CA LYS A 113 15.18 -14.00 4.85
C LYS A 113 15.97 -14.01 3.54
N ASP A 114 16.35 -15.18 3.06
CA ASP A 114 17.14 -15.31 1.83
C ASP A 114 16.36 -14.80 0.61
N ASN A 115 15.06 -15.11 0.49
CA ASN A 115 14.22 -14.58 -0.57
C ASN A 115 14.09 -13.05 -0.50
N MET A 116 13.89 -12.51 0.71
CA MET A 116 13.83 -11.06 0.91
C MET A 116 15.15 -10.40 0.50
N ARG A 117 16.28 -10.98 0.90
CA ARG A 117 17.62 -10.49 0.58
C ARG A 117 17.91 -10.53 -0.92
N GLU A 118 17.68 -11.66 -1.58
CA GLU A 118 17.90 -11.81 -3.03
C GLU A 118 17.06 -10.82 -3.84
N ASN A 119 15.79 -10.65 -3.47
CA ASN A 119 14.93 -9.69 -4.13
C ASN A 119 15.40 -8.25 -3.87
N LEU A 120 15.80 -7.93 -2.63
CA LEU A 120 16.23 -6.58 -2.27
C LEU A 120 17.55 -6.22 -2.95
N GLU A 121 18.53 -7.13 -2.98
CA GLU A 121 19.80 -6.94 -3.69
C GLU A 121 19.58 -6.64 -5.17
N LYS A 122 18.62 -7.33 -5.79
CA LYS A 122 18.25 -7.02 -7.18
C LYS A 122 17.51 -5.69 -7.28
N PHE A 123 16.63 -5.36 -6.35
CA PHE A 123 15.82 -4.15 -6.39
C PHE A 123 16.61 -2.87 -6.11
N THR A 124 17.66 -2.94 -5.28
CA THR A 124 18.61 -1.84 -5.04
C THR A 124 19.74 -1.79 -6.07
N SER A 125 19.77 -2.74 -7.03
CA SER A 125 20.78 -2.75 -8.11
C SER A 125 20.49 -1.72 -9.21
N PHE A 126 19.26 -1.22 -9.29
CA PHE A 126 18.92 -0.11 -10.17
C PHE A 126 19.56 1.17 -9.63
N HIS A 127 20.12 2.02 -10.51
CA HIS A 127 20.77 3.28 -10.09
C HIS A 127 19.86 4.14 -9.22
N THR A 128 18.58 4.19 -9.58
CA THR A 128 17.49 4.77 -8.81
C THR A 128 16.20 4.07 -9.24
N ARG A 129 15.15 4.10 -8.42
CA ARG A 129 13.79 3.73 -8.81
C ARG A 129 12.86 4.95 -8.93
N TYR A 130 13.44 6.14 -9.12
CA TYR A 130 12.68 7.38 -9.24
C TYR A 130 11.64 7.30 -10.37
N TYR A 131 10.40 7.65 -10.05
CA TYR A 131 9.22 7.38 -10.89
C TYR A 131 9.24 8.02 -12.29
N LYS A 132 9.95 9.14 -12.46
CA LYS A 132 10.15 9.83 -13.75
C LYS A 132 11.30 9.25 -14.58
N SER A 133 12.11 8.37 -14.02
CA SER A 133 13.30 7.82 -14.68
C SER A 133 13.01 6.54 -15.46
N ASP A 134 13.84 6.24 -16.46
CA ASP A 134 13.76 4.95 -17.15
C ASP A 134 14.10 3.77 -16.21
N TYR A 135 14.97 3.98 -15.22
CA TYR A 135 15.22 2.97 -14.19
C TYR A 135 13.99 2.70 -13.32
N GLY A 136 13.18 3.71 -13.02
CA GLY A 136 11.87 3.58 -12.37
C GLY A 136 10.97 2.64 -13.18
N ARG A 137 10.82 2.89 -14.49
CA ARG A 137 10.09 1.99 -15.42
C ARG A 137 10.64 0.55 -15.36
N GLN A 138 11.95 0.37 -15.57
CA GLN A 138 12.59 -0.94 -15.57
C GLN A 138 12.40 -1.69 -14.24
N SER A 139 12.46 -0.97 -13.10
CA SER A 139 12.26 -1.55 -11.77
C SER A 139 10.82 -2.06 -11.58
N SER A 140 9.81 -1.31 -12.04
CA SER A 140 8.41 -1.76 -11.99
C SER A 140 8.13 -2.93 -12.92
N GLU A 141 8.72 -2.96 -14.12
CA GLU A 141 8.62 -4.10 -15.03
C GLU A 141 9.27 -5.37 -14.44
N TRP A 142 10.42 -5.21 -13.78
CA TRP A 142 11.08 -6.30 -13.08
C TRP A 142 10.23 -6.81 -11.91
N LEU A 143 9.66 -5.92 -11.10
CA LEU A 143 8.84 -6.27 -9.94
C LEU A 143 7.57 -7.01 -10.38
N LEU A 144 6.90 -6.53 -11.44
CA LEU A 144 5.74 -7.20 -12.04
C LEU A 144 6.10 -8.63 -12.50
N SER A 145 7.23 -8.78 -13.19
CA SER A 145 7.74 -10.10 -13.60
C SER A 145 8.02 -11.01 -12.41
N ARG A 146 8.60 -10.46 -11.33
CA ARG A 146 8.90 -11.19 -10.09
C ARG A 146 7.64 -11.66 -9.37
N ILE A 147 6.62 -10.81 -9.27
CA ILE A 147 5.32 -11.18 -8.68
C ILE A 147 4.66 -12.28 -9.50
N ASN A 148 4.67 -12.18 -10.83
CA ASN A 148 4.12 -13.21 -11.71
C ASN A 148 4.84 -14.56 -11.56
N ALA A 149 6.18 -14.53 -11.47
CA ALA A 149 6.97 -15.75 -11.23
C ALA A 149 6.67 -16.36 -9.85
N THR A 150 6.53 -15.51 -8.82
CA THR A 150 6.19 -15.90 -7.44
C THR A 150 4.82 -16.58 -7.39
N ALA A 151 3.85 -16.06 -8.14
CA ALA A 151 2.53 -16.64 -8.24
C ALA A 151 2.53 -18.05 -8.84
N ASN A 152 3.53 -18.36 -9.67
CA ASN A 152 3.78 -19.69 -10.26
C ASN A 152 2.50 -20.32 -10.82
N GLY A 153 1.79 -19.56 -11.66
CA GLY A 153 0.57 -20.02 -12.34
C GLY A 153 -0.65 -20.21 -11.44
N TYR A 154 -0.69 -19.59 -10.25
CA TYR A 154 -1.89 -19.61 -9.41
C TYR A 154 -3.11 -19.08 -10.20
N PRO A 155 -4.12 -19.91 -10.47
CA PRO A 155 -5.14 -19.63 -11.49
C PRO A 155 -6.13 -18.52 -11.10
N HIS A 156 -6.20 -18.16 -9.81
CA HIS A 156 -7.08 -17.13 -9.30
C HIS A 156 -6.36 -15.79 -9.06
N LEU A 157 -5.11 -15.64 -9.51
CA LEU A 157 -4.44 -14.34 -9.45
C LEU A 157 -4.86 -13.47 -10.64
N GLU A 158 -5.35 -12.27 -10.34
CA GLU A 158 -5.47 -11.16 -11.28
C GLU A 158 -4.29 -10.23 -11.04
N LEU A 159 -3.34 -10.17 -11.99
CA LEU A 159 -2.12 -9.35 -11.86
C LEU A 159 -2.04 -8.35 -13.02
N ALA A 160 -1.91 -7.07 -12.70
CA ALA A 160 -1.65 -6.07 -13.72
C ALA A 160 -0.88 -4.84 -13.22
N PRO A 161 -0.15 -4.15 -14.12
CA PRO A 161 0.29 -2.79 -13.87
C PRO A 161 -0.91 -1.85 -13.87
N PHE A 162 -0.87 -0.83 -13.00
CA PHE A 162 -1.75 0.33 -13.04
C PHE A 162 -0.96 1.49 -13.68
N PRO A 163 -1.35 1.94 -14.89
CA PRO A 163 -0.61 2.94 -15.63
C PRO A 163 -0.80 4.35 -15.07
N HIS A 164 0.23 5.18 -15.21
CA HIS A 164 0.23 6.59 -14.84
C HIS A 164 0.73 7.45 -16.00
N ARG A 165 0.71 8.78 -15.84
CA ARG A 165 1.31 9.69 -16.83
C ARG A 165 2.85 9.68 -16.83
N TRP A 166 3.47 8.99 -15.89
CA TRP A 166 4.92 8.81 -15.79
C TRP A 166 5.32 7.37 -16.13
N PRO A 167 6.60 7.09 -16.43
CA PRO A 167 7.02 5.78 -16.93
C PRO A 167 6.84 4.61 -15.96
N GLN A 168 7.03 4.82 -14.65
CA GLN A 168 6.85 3.78 -13.64
C GLN A 168 5.38 3.47 -13.37
N SER A 169 4.96 2.21 -13.47
CA SER A 169 3.59 1.80 -13.14
C SER A 169 3.48 1.39 -11.67
N SER A 170 2.34 1.64 -11.03
CA SER A 170 2.01 0.88 -9.81
C SER A 170 1.64 -0.56 -10.20
N ILE A 171 1.66 -1.51 -9.26
CA ILE A 171 1.28 -2.91 -9.53
C ILE A 171 0.21 -3.35 -8.55
N ILE A 172 -0.81 -4.05 -9.05
CA ILE A 172 -1.89 -4.62 -8.24
C ILE A 172 -1.96 -6.13 -8.50
N ALA A 173 -1.76 -6.91 -7.45
CA ALA A 173 -1.95 -8.36 -7.42
C ALA A 173 -3.21 -8.68 -6.61
N ARG A 174 -4.30 -9.04 -7.29
CA ARG A 174 -5.62 -9.28 -6.71
C ARG A 174 -5.94 -10.76 -6.67
N ILE A 175 -6.41 -11.21 -5.50
CA ILE A 175 -6.88 -12.56 -5.24
C ILE A 175 -8.38 -12.44 -4.90
N PRO A 176 -9.29 -12.72 -5.85
CA PRO A 176 -10.72 -12.62 -5.61
C PRO A 176 -11.20 -13.54 -4.48
N GLY A 177 -11.96 -12.96 -3.56
CA GLY A 177 -12.67 -13.69 -2.50
C GLY A 177 -14.09 -14.06 -2.90
N LYS A 178 -14.88 -14.56 -1.95
CA LYS A 178 -16.34 -14.73 -2.12
C LYS A 178 -17.11 -13.41 -2.08
N SER A 179 -16.52 -12.40 -1.45
CA SER A 179 -17.02 -11.04 -1.26
C SER A 179 -16.16 -10.03 -2.01
N GLU A 180 -16.79 -8.96 -2.51
CA GLU A 180 -16.12 -7.83 -3.14
C GLU A 180 -15.48 -6.86 -2.14
N ARG A 181 -15.69 -7.04 -0.84
CA ARG A 181 -14.95 -6.32 0.20
C ARG A 181 -13.47 -6.64 0.04
N THR A 182 -12.65 -5.61 -0.03
CA THR A 182 -11.23 -5.72 -0.34
C THR A 182 -10.38 -5.36 0.88
N VAL A 183 -9.46 -6.26 1.23
CA VAL A 183 -8.31 -6.00 2.11
C VAL A 183 -7.14 -5.66 1.21
N VAL A 184 -6.46 -4.55 1.47
CA VAL A 184 -5.29 -4.08 0.72
C VAL A 184 -4.06 -4.15 1.63
N ILE A 185 -2.98 -4.73 1.11
CA ILE A 185 -1.63 -4.66 1.68
C ILE A 185 -0.77 -3.86 0.70
N GLY A 186 -0.12 -2.80 1.16
CA GLY A 186 0.61 -1.86 0.32
C GLY A 186 2.03 -1.60 0.80
N ALA A 187 2.88 -1.23 -0.15
CA ALA A 187 4.23 -0.70 0.00
C ALA A 187 4.50 0.18 -1.24
N HIS A 188 5.46 1.11 -1.19
CA HIS A 188 5.86 1.83 -2.41
C HIS A 188 7.15 1.25 -3.00
N GLN A 189 7.31 1.40 -4.31
CA GLN A 189 8.39 0.77 -5.07
C GLN A 189 9.40 1.76 -5.65
N ASP A 190 9.10 3.05 -5.60
CA ASP A 190 10.05 4.08 -6.02
C ASP A 190 11.10 4.35 -4.95
N SER A 191 12.00 5.28 -5.27
CA SER A 191 13.03 5.79 -4.37
C SER A 191 13.47 7.15 -4.89
N ILE A 192 13.90 8.04 -4.01
CA ILE A 192 14.43 9.34 -4.41
C ILE A 192 15.82 9.64 -3.86
N ASN A 193 16.54 10.53 -4.53
CA ASN A 193 17.65 11.26 -3.92
C ASN A 193 17.26 12.74 -3.83
N LEU A 194 17.14 13.31 -2.62
CA LEU A 194 16.58 14.66 -2.44
C LEU A 194 17.42 15.81 -3.01
N PHE A 195 18.70 15.57 -3.30
CA PHE A 195 19.57 16.61 -3.87
C PHE A 195 19.41 16.71 -5.38
N PHE A 196 19.48 15.58 -6.08
CA PHE A 196 19.27 15.52 -7.53
C PHE A 196 18.57 14.21 -7.93
N PRO A 197 17.23 14.15 -7.82
CA PRO A 197 16.44 12.93 -8.05
C PRO A 197 16.70 12.24 -9.40
N SER A 198 16.99 13.03 -10.43
CA SER A 198 17.21 12.55 -11.80
C SER A 198 18.66 12.19 -12.11
N LEU A 199 19.62 12.44 -11.20
CA LEU A 199 21.06 12.29 -11.47
C LEU A 199 21.74 11.37 -10.47
N LEU A 200 21.52 11.60 -9.18
CA LEU A 200 22.18 10.83 -8.12
C LEU A 200 21.53 9.47 -7.93
N GLY A 201 22.33 8.52 -7.45
CA GLY A 201 21.83 7.21 -7.10
C GLY A 201 20.90 7.28 -5.89
N ALA A 202 19.90 6.41 -5.89
CA ALA A 202 19.00 6.18 -4.77
C ALA A 202 18.76 4.67 -4.68
N PRO A 203 19.61 3.94 -3.94
CA PRO A 203 19.44 2.50 -3.80
C PRO A 203 18.12 2.16 -3.09
N GLY A 204 17.65 3.02 -2.17
CA GLY A 204 16.34 2.90 -1.53
C GLY A 204 16.16 1.54 -0.87
N ALA A 205 17.11 1.12 -0.03
CA ALA A 205 17.13 -0.23 0.50
C ALA A 205 16.08 -0.38 1.60
N ASP A 206 16.03 0.57 2.53
CA ASP A 206 15.01 0.63 3.55
C ASP A 206 13.74 1.27 3.01
N ASP A 207 13.88 2.41 2.32
CA ASP A 207 12.81 3.29 1.84
C ASP A 207 12.65 3.21 0.30
N ASP A 208 11.65 2.49 -0.22
CA ASP A 208 10.90 1.42 0.46
C ASP A 208 11.18 0.06 -0.17
N GLY A 209 12.47 -0.18 -0.43
CA GLY A 209 12.93 -1.49 -0.86
C GLY A 209 12.53 -2.57 0.14
N SER A 210 12.63 -2.27 1.43
CA SER A 210 12.39 -3.21 2.51
C SER A 210 10.90 -3.59 2.62
N GLY A 211 9.97 -2.62 2.61
CA GLY A 211 8.54 -2.86 2.62
C GLY A 211 8.08 -3.59 1.37
N THR A 212 8.58 -3.18 0.20
CA THR A 212 8.32 -3.86 -1.09
C THR A 212 8.63 -5.35 -1.04
N VAL A 213 9.81 -5.75 -0.57
CA VAL A 213 10.19 -7.17 -0.52
C VAL A 213 9.54 -7.90 0.65
N THR A 214 9.18 -7.19 1.72
CA THR A 214 8.44 -7.74 2.86
C THR A 214 7.05 -8.20 2.44
N ILE A 215 6.28 -7.35 1.74
CA ILE A 215 4.95 -7.73 1.28
C ILE A 215 5.02 -8.76 0.15
N LEU A 216 6.09 -8.78 -0.65
CA LEU A 216 6.33 -9.80 -1.68
C LEU A 216 6.57 -11.20 -1.07
N GLU A 217 7.33 -11.28 0.02
CA GLU A 217 7.58 -12.56 0.70
C GLU A 217 6.31 -13.07 1.42
N ALA A 218 5.52 -12.18 2.03
CA ALA A 218 4.21 -12.53 2.56
C ALA A 218 3.26 -13.03 1.45
N PHE A 219 3.25 -12.36 0.30
CA PHE A 219 2.50 -12.77 -0.90
C PHE A 219 2.92 -14.16 -1.38
N ARG A 220 4.22 -14.47 -1.42
CA ARG A 220 4.72 -15.80 -1.83
C ARG A 220 4.14 -16.91 -0.95
N VAL A 221 4.31 -16.80 0.37
CA VAL A 221 3.83 -17.82 1.32
C VAL A 221 2.31 -17.97 1.23
N LEU A 222 1.59 -16.86 1.11
CA LEU A 222 0.14 -16.88 0.92
C LEU A 222 -0.26 -17.66 -0.34
N ILE A 223 0.33 -17.34 -1.50
CA ILE A 223 -0.04 -18.00 -2.76
C ILE A 223 0.30 -19.49 -2.74
N GLU A 224 1.46 -19.86 -2.18
CA GLU A 224 1.82 -21.26 -1.98
C GLU A 224 0.77 -21.99 -1.15
N HIS A 225 0.38 -21.42 0.00
CA HIS A 225 -0.67 -21.98 0.85
C HIS A 225 -2.02 -22.11 0.12
N LEU A 226 -2.45 -21.08 -0.60
CA LEU A 226 -3.73 -21.09 -1.33
C LEU A 226 -3.72 -22.14 -2.44
N ARG A 227 -2.61 -22.28 -3.17
CA ARG A 227 -2.44 -23.30 -4.21
C ARG A 227 -2.46 -24.72 -3.65
N GLU A 228 -1.75 -24.96 -2.56
CA GLU A 228 -1.66 -26.29 -1.95
C GLU A 228 -2.98 -26.74 -1.31
N THR A 229 -3.69 -25.81 -0.68
CA THR A 229 -4.94 -26.12 0.03
C THR A 229 -6.19 -25.97 -0.83
N ASN A 230 -6.07 -25.33 -2.00
CA ASN A 230 -7.19 -24.92 -2.84
C ASN A 230 -8.24 -24.11 -2.04
N THR A 231 -7.78 -23.29 -1.08
CA THR A 231 -8.65 -22.50 -0.22
C THR A 231 -9.15 -21.26 -0.96
N GLN A 232 -10.46 -21.02 -0.93
CA GLN A 232 -11.05 -19.75 -1.35
C GLN A 232 -11.13 -18.77 -0.18
N LEU A 233 -10.71 -17.52 -0.39
CA LEU A 233 -10.83 -16.45 0.61
C LEU A 233 -12.28 -15.98 0.75
N GLU A 234 -12.65 -15.48 1.93
CA GLU A 234 -13.97 -14.88 2.15
C GLU A 234 -14.01 -13.46 1.59
N GLN A 235 -13.02 -12.62 1.93
CA GLN A 235 -12.85 -11.28 1.38
C GLN A 235 -11.82 -11.29 0.26
N THR A 236 -11.96 -10.38 -0.70
CA THR A 236 -10.95 -10.14 -1.72
C THR A 236 -9.70 -9.57 -1.06
N LEU A 237 -8.52 -10.02 -1.50
CA LEU A 237 -7.23 -9.56 -0.99
C LEU A 237 -6.40 -9.01 -2.14
N GLU A 238 -5.79 -7.86 -1.93
CA GLU A 238 -4.94 -7.21 -2.92
C GLU A 238 -3.60 -6.81 -2.30
N PHE A 239 -2.53 -7.05 -3.05
CA PHE A 239 -1.20 -6.52 -2.75
C PHE A 239 -0.87 -5.44 -3.76
N HIS A 240 -0.47 -4.27 -3.26
CA HIS A 240 -0.20 -3.08 -4.04
C HIS A 240 1.27 -2.68 -3.89
N TRP A 241 1.90 -2.32 -5.00
CA TRP A 241 3.22 -1.68 -5.02
C TRP A 241 3.09 -0.32 -5.72
N TYR A 242 3.07 0.75 -4.93
CA TYR A 242 2.76 2.10 -5.40
C TYR A 242 3.97 2.74 -6.07
N SER A 243 3.79 3.29 -7.27
CA SER A 243 4.78 4.19 -7.87
C SER A 243 4.58 5.62 -7.38
N ALA A 244 5.64 6.42 -7.41
CA ALA A 244 5.57 7.86 -7.17
C ALA A 244 4.99 8.26 -5.79
N GLU A 245 5.24 7.47 -4.74
CA GLU A 245 5.08 7.93 -3.35
C GLU A 245 5.90 9.21 -3.18
N GLU A 246 7.14 9.16 -3.68
CA GLU A 246 8.15 10.17 -3.41
C GLU A 246 7.85 11.50 -4.11
N GLY A 247 6.97 11.46 -5.11
CA GLY A 247 6.42 12.63 -5.80
C GLY A 247 5.32 13.35 -5.03
N GLY A 248 4.90 12.84 -3.87
CA GLY A 248 3.79 13.33 -3.06
C GLY A 248 2.55 12.43 -3.14
N LEU A 249 2.72 11.13 -2.94
CA LEU A 249 1.67 10.10 -2.91
C LEU A 249 0.89 9.99 -4.22
N LEU A 250 1.54 10.18 -5.37
CA LEU A 250 0.85 10.33 -6.66
C LEU A 250 0.20 9.02 -7.12
N GLY A 251 0.90 7.89 -7.02
CA GLY A 251 0.37 6.61 -7.50
C GLY A 251 -0.73 6.03 -6.62
N SER A 252 -0.63 6.13 -5.30
CA SER A 252 -1.69 5.69 -4.40
C SER A 252 -2.94 6.58 -4.50
N GLN A 253 -2.78 7.91 -4.65
CA GLN A 253 -3.92 8.79 -4.91
C GLN A 253 -4.67 8.40 -6.19
N ALA A 254 -3.96 8.10 -7.28
CA ALA A 254 -4.60 7.68 -8.53
C ALA A 254 -5.42 6.38 -8.37
N ILE A 255 -4.91 5.41 -7.63
CA ILE A 255 -5.60 4.14 -7.36
C ILE A 255 -6.82 4.35 -6.46
N PHE A 256 -6.68 5.03 -5.33
CA PHE A 256 -7.79 5.24 -4.40
C PHE A 256 -8.86 6.17 -4.97
N HIS A 257 -8.48 7.10 -5.85
CA HIS A 257 -9.42 7.88 -6.65
C HIS A 257 -10.21 7.03 -7.63
N HIS A 258 -9.53 6.13 -8.35
CA HIS A 258 -10.22 5.17 -9.21
C HIS A 258 -11.17 4.27 -8.42
N TYR A 259 -10.75 3.80 -7.24
CA TYR A 259 -11.60 3.00 -6.34
C TYR A 259 -12.81 3.77 -5.85
N GLU A 260 -12.64 5.05 -5.51
CA GLU A 260 -13.76 5.92 -5.15
C GLU A 260 -14.76 6.07 -6.29
N LYS A 261 -14.28 6.34 -7.52
CA LYS A 261 -15.11 6.47 -8.72
C LYS A 261 -15.83 5.18 -9.11
N THR A 262 -15.21 4.03 -8.88
CA THR A 262 -15.77 2.71 -9.24
C THR A 262 -16.54 2.05 -8.10
N GLY A 263 -16.59 2.68 -6.93
CA GLY A 263 -17.32 2.16 -5.77
C GLY A 263 -16.68 0.91 -5.14
N ARG A 264 -15.36 0.74 -5.24
CA ARG A 264 -14.64 -0.37 -4.59
C ARG A 264 -14.84 -0.30 -3.08
N ASP A 265 -15.18 -1.43 -2.46
CA ASP A 265 -15.38 -1.53 -1.02
C ASP A 265 -14.09 -1.94 -0.31
N VAL A 266 -13.14 -1.01 -0.17
CA VAL A 266 -11.92 -1.25 0.63
C VAL A 266 -12.27 -1.13 2.10
N VAL A 267 -12.03 -2.20 2.84
CA VAL A 267 -12.42 -2.33 4.24
C VAL A 267 -11.23 -2.37 5.19
N ALA A 268 -10.02 -2.59 4.66
CA ALA A 268 -8.76 -2.40 5.36
C ALA A 268 -7.66 -2.12 4.34
N MET A 269 -6.78 -1.19 4.65
CA MET A 269 -5.53 -0.95 3.92
C MET A 269 -4.39 -0.89 4.93
N LEU A 270 -3.39 -1.76 4.80
CA LEU A 270 -2.15 -1.68 5.56
C LEU A 270 -1.06 -1.13 4.65
N GLN A 271 -0.35 -0.09 5.09
CA GLN A 271 0.94 0.32 4.52
C GLN A 271 2.09 -0.31 5.32
N GLN A 272 3.06 -0.87 4.60
CA GLN A 272 4.40 -1.20 5.05
C GLN A 272 5.35 -0.24 4.35
N ASP A 273 6.05 0.59 5.11
CA ASP A 273 7.01 1.55 4.57
C ASP A 273 8.14 1.70 5.58
N MET A 274 9.35 1.31 5.16
CA MET A 274 10.53 1.06 5.99
C MET A 274 10.30 -0.05 7.04
N THR A 275 11.00 -1.16 6.87
CA THR A 275 10.79 -2.40 7.65
C THR A 275 12.10 -3.04 8.11
N GLY A 276 13.23 -2.36 7.90
CA GLY A 276 14.56 -2.97 7.94
C GLY A 276 15.49 -2.44 9.02
N PHE A 277 15.40 -1.18 9.41
CA PHE A 277 16.40 -0.53 10.24
C PHE A 277 16.02 -0.49 11.73
N VAL A 278 16.95 -0.97 12.56
CA VAL A 278 16.77 -1.06 14.02
C VAL A 278 17.89 -0.39 14.81
N GLN A 279 18.97 0.03 14.14
CA GLN A 279 20.22 0.37 14.81
C GLN A 279 20.06 1.56 15.77
N LYS A 280 19.37 2.64 15.36
CA LYS A 280 19.13 3.79 16.26
C LYS A 280 18.28 3.42 17.48
N THR A 281 17.28 2.55 17.32
CA THR A 281 16.48 2.04 18.44
C THR A 281 17.37 1.32 19.46
N LEU A 282 18.24 0.44 18.98
CA LEU A 282 19.17 -0.32 19.82
C LEU A 282 20.24 0.57 20.47
N ASP A 283 20.78 1.54 19.73
CA ASP A 283 21.76 2.51 20.23
C ASP A 283 21.17 3.42 21.31
N ALA A 284 19.87 3.73 21.22
CA ALA A 284 19.11 4.43 22.26
C ALA A 284 18.81 3.56 23.50
N GLY A 285 19.22 2.29 23.51
CA GLY A 285 18.96 1.34 24.60
C GLY A 285 17.49 0.92 24.72
N LYS A 286 16.69 1.13 23.67
CA LYS A 286 15.29 0.74 23.60
C LYS A 286 15.18 -0.71 23.08
N PRO A 287 14.14 -1.47 23.46
CA PRO A 287 13.91 -2.78 22.88
C PRO A 287 13.53 -2.65 21.40
N GLU A 288 13.95 -3.62 20.59
CA GLU A 288 13.45 -3.78 19.22
C GLU A 288 11.92 -3.90 19.23
N SER A 289 11.24 -3.19 18.32
CA SER A 289 9.78 -3.14 18.27
C SER A 289 9.29 -2.70 16.91
N VAL A 290 8.13 -3.19 16.48
CA VAL A 290 7.42 -2.66 15.31
C VAL A 290 6.78 -1.31 15.65
N GLY A 291 7.03 -0.28 14.86
CA GLY A 291 6.35 1.02 14.96
C GLY A 291 4.92 0.95 14.44
N VAL A 292 3.96 1.42 15.23
CA VAL A 292 2.54 1.54 14.84
C VAL A 292 2.16 3.01 14.83
N ILE A 293 1.86 3.55 13.64
CA ILE A 293 1.42 4.94 13.49
C ILE A 293 -0.01 5.09 14.01
N THR A 294 -0.25 6.16 14.77
CA THR A 294 -1.54 6.42 15.45
C THR A 294 -2.27 7.67 14.96
N ASP A 295 -1.63 8.51 14.15
CA ASP A 295 -2.22 9.70 13.53
C ASP A 295 -2.56 9.46 12.05
N TYR A 296 -3.64 10.09 11.57
CA TYR A 296 -4.15 9.98 10.18
C TYR A 296 -4.49 8.55 9.69
N VAL A 297 -4.80 7.65 10.63
CA VAL A 297 -5.18 6.25 10.40
C VAL A 297 -6.57 5.92 10.99
N ASP A 298 -7.14 4.76 10.63
CA ASP A 298 -8.35 4.22 11.25
C ASP A 298 -8.03 3.57 12.61
N PRO A 299 -8.63 4.04 13.72
CA PRO A 299 -8.33 3.51 15.06
C PRO A 299 -8.68 2.04 15.23
N GLY A 300 -9.78 1.57 14.62
CA GLY A 300 -10.23 0.19 14.74
C GLY A 300 -9.27 -0.78 14.06
N LEU A 301 -8.77 -0.43 12.86
CA LEU A 301 -7.79 -1.21 12.13
C LEU A 301 -6.44 -1.19 12.86
N THR A 302 -6.04 -0.03 13.37
CA THR A 302 -4.80 0.15 14.14
C THR A 302 -4.81 -0.71 15.41
N ASP A 303 -5.93 -0.74 16.14
CA ASP A 303 -6.11 -1.63 17.30
C ASP A 303 -6.06 -3.10 16.92
N PHE A 304 -6.61 -3.47 15.76
CA PHE A 304 -6.52 -4.84 15.26
C PHE A 304 -5.08 -5.23 14.92
N ILE A 305 -4.31 -4.36 14.27
CA ILE A 305 -2.90 -4.58 13.95
C ILE A 305 -2.06 -4.79 15.23
N LYS A 306 -2.29 -3.99 16.27
CA LYS A 306 -1.61 -4.20 17.58
C LYS A 306 -1.85 -5.60 18.14
N LYS A 307 -3.06 -6.14 17.98
CA LYS A 307 -3.38 -7.54 18.37
C LYS A 307 -2.67 -8.55 17.48
N VAL A 308 -2.61 -8.31 16.16
CA VAL A 308 -1.87 -9.17 15.22
C VAL A 308 -0.39 -9.22 15.61
N ILE A 309 0.24 -8.08 15.88
CA ILE A 309 1.66 -8.02 16.31
C ILE A 309 1.84 -8.81 17.59
N THR A 310 1.01 -8.55 18.61
CA THR A 310 1.09 -9.23 19.92
C THR A 310 0.96 -10.76 19.80
N GLU A 311 0.15 -11.24 18.86
CA GLU A 311 -0.10 -12.67 18.69
C GLU A 311 0.96 -13.39 17.84
N TYR A 312 1.47 -12.73 16.80
CA TYR A 312 2.22 -13.39 15.74
C TYR A 312 3.68 -12.97 15.60
N CYS A 313 4.09 -11.84 16.17
CA CYS A 313 5.47 -11.38 16.16
C CYS A 313 6.21 -11.81 17.43
N ASP A 314 7.53 -11.91 17.34
CA ASP A 314 8.39 -12.24 18.49
C ASP A 314 8.81 -10.98 19.27
N ILE A 315 8.61 -9.80 18.68
CA ILE A 315 8.92 -8.48 19.24
C ILE A 315 7.62 -7.70 19.50
N PRO A 316 7.62 -6.76 20.48
CA PRO A 316 6.46 -5.92 20.74
C PRO A 316 6.25 -4.87 19.65
N TYR A 317 5.19 -4.07 19.80
CA TYR A 317 5.05 -2.82 19.08
C TYR A 317 5.35 -1.62 19.98
N VAL A 318 5.63 -0.48 19.35
CA VAL A 318 5.63 0.85 19.96
C VAL A 318 4.66 1.75 19.19
N GLU A 319 3.81 2.48 19.90
CA GLU A 319 2.96 3.50 19.26
C GLU A 319 3.79 4.76 18.99
N THR A 320 3.64 5.32 17.80
CA THR A 320 4.35 6.52 17.37
C THR A 320 3.47 7.37 16.45
N GLN A 321 3.96 8.54 16.06
CA GLN A 321 3.31 9.45 15.12
C GLN A 321 4.29 9.81 14.01
N CYS A 322 3.78 10.03 12.80
CA CYS A 322 4.59 10.47 11.67
C CYS A 322 4.21 11.87 11.17
N GLY A 323 2.99 12.31 11.42
CA GLY A 323 2.45 13.56 10.91
C GLY A 323 1.67 13.41 9.60
N TYR A 324 1.34 14.55 9.00
CA TYR A 324 0.46 14.61 7.84
C TYR A 324 1.12 14.04 6.58
N ALA A 325 0.37 13.26 5.81
CA ALA A 325 0.78 12.72 4.50
C ALA A 325 2.11 11.96 4.53
N CYS A 326 2.28 11.13 5.56
CA CYS A 326 3.52 10.43 5.81
C CYS A 326 3.86 9.37 4.75
N SER A 327 2.87 8.61 4.26
CA SER A 327 3.03 7.57 3.24
C SER A 327 1.67 7.23 2.62
N ASP A 328 1.58 6.22 1.76
CA ASP A 328 0.41 5.92 0.90
C ASP A 328 -0.90 5.62 1.66
N HIS A 329 -0.83 5.21 2.93
CA HIS A 329 -2.03 5.06 3.78
C HIS A 329 -2.85 6.35 3.85
N ALA A 330 -2.22 7.52 3.71
CA ALA A 330 -2.89 8.81 3.71
C ALA A 330 -3.81 8.99 2.49
N SER A 331 -3.46 8.41 1.34
CA SER A 331 -4.32 8.40 0.14
C SER A 331 -5.62 7.61 0.37
N ALA A 332 -5.51 6.46 1.02
CA ALA A 332 -6.67 5.65 1.42
C ALA A 332 -7.54 6.38 2.46
N SER A 333 -6.92 6.95 3.51
CA SER A 333 -7.59 7.76 4.54
C SER A 333 -8.34 8.95 3.93
N LYS A 334 -7.70 9.66 2.98
CA LYS A 334 -8.29 10.78 2.27
C LYS A 334 -9.49 10.36 1.43
N GLY A 335 -9.39 9.22 0.74
CA GLY A 335 -10.51 8.57 0.06
C GLY A 335 -11.62 8.07 0.98
N GLY A 336 -11.43 8.12 2.31
CA GLY A 336 -12.42 7.66 3.29
C GLY A 336 -12.46 6.14 3.47
N TYR A 337 -11.37 5.45 3.15
CA TYR A 337 -11.16 4.02 3.42
C TYR A 337 -10.42 3.82 4.74
N PRO A 338 -10.73 2.78 5.53
CA PRO A 338 -9.94 2.45 6.71
C PRO A 338 -8.52 2.07 6.31
N SER A 339 -7.53 2.83 6.77
CA SER A 339 -6.12 2.54 6.53
C SER A 339 -5.31 2.62 7.82
N ALA A 340 -4.19 1.90 7.85
CA ALA A 340 -3.24 1.89 8.94
C ALA A 340 -1.82 1.78 8.37
N PHE A 341 -0.84 2.14 9.20
CA PHE A 341 0.55 2.20 8.79
C PHE A 341 1.44 1.66 9.90
N VAL A 342 2.34 0.76 9.52
CA VAL A 342 3.43 0.30 10.38
C VAL A 342 4.77 0.62 9.75
N ILE A 343 5.73 0.91 10.61
CA ILE A 343 7.10 1.28 10.28
C ILE A 343 8.06 0.48 11.19
N GLU A 344 9.33 0.40 10.85
CA GLU A 344 10.35 -0.36 11.56
C GLU A 344 10.57 -0.01 13.05
N SER A 345 10.20 1.19 13.49
CA SER A 345 10.53 1.67 14.85
C SER A 345 9.68 2.85 15.30
N SER A 346 9.99 3.45 16.46
CA SER A 346 9.47 4.78 16.77
C SER A 346 10.04 5.77 15.76
N PHE A 347 9.23 6.73 15.31
CA PHE A 347 9.59 7.63 14.21
C PHE A 347 10.88 8.44 14.47
N ASP A 348 11.17 8.79 15.73
CA ASP A 348 12.43 9.46 16.11
C ASP A 348 13.68 8.59 15.87
N ASP A 349 13.51 7.26 15.90
CA ASP A 349 14.55 6.26 15.78
C ASP A 349 14.60 5.61 14.38
N SER A 350 13.80 6.08 13.41
CA SER A 350 13.83 5.61 12.01
C SER A 350 15.16 5.91 11.32
N ASP A 351 15.45 5.18 10.24
CA ASP A 351 16.66 5.33 9.44
C ASP A 351 16.90 6.78 8.99
N ASP A 352 18.10 7.30 9.26
CA ASP A 352 18.53 8.63 8.85
C ASP A 352 19.37 8.64 7.55
N HIS A 353 19.54 7.47 6.91
CA HIS A 353 20.17 7.34 5.60
C HIS A 353 19.18 7.49 4.43
N ILE A 354 17.86 7.47 4.69
CA ILE A 354 16.80 7.50 3.67
C ILE A 354 16.93 8.67 2.69
N HIS A 355 16.41 8.46 1.49
CA HIS A 355 16.49 9.42 0.38
C HIS A 355 17.91 9.87 -0.03
N THR A 356 18.94 9.07 0.30
CA THR A 356 20.34 9.33 -0.09
C THR A 356 20.97 8.12 -0.79
N THR A 357 22.24 8.24 -1.16
CA THR A 357 23.03 7.10 -1.66
C THR A 357 23.44 6.12 -0.57
N GLU A 358 23.30 6.48 0.71
CA GLU A 358 23.65 5.64 1.85
C GLU A 358 22.50 4.80 2.38
N ASP A 359 21.27 4.97 1.87
CA ASP A 359 20.20 4.01 2.13
C ASP A 359 20.57 2.66 1.49
N LEU A 360 21.13 1.75 2.28
CA LEU A 360 21.85 0.57 1.84
C LEU A 360 21.50 -0.66 2.68
N ILE A 361 21.41 -1.81 2.01
CA ILE A 361 21.10 -3.13 2.61
C ILE A 361 21.97 -3.47 3.83
N LYS A 362 23.22 -2.98 3.87
CA LYS A 362 24.17 -3.26 4.96
C LYS A 362 23.69 -2.77 6.33
N TYR A 363 22.75 -1.83 6.38
CA TYR A 363 22.18 -1.28 7.61
C TYR A 363 20.91 -2.03 8.09
N LEU A 364 20.36 -2.92 7.26
CA LEU A 364 19.08 -3.56 7.52
C LEU A 364 19.22 -4.88 8.28
N SER A 365 18.28 -5.12 9.18
CA SER A 365 18.05 -6.36 9.89
C SER A 365 16.96 -7.18 9.19
N PHE A 366 17.36 -8.23 8.47
CA PHE A 366 16.40 -9.16 7.89
C PHE A 366 15.64 -9.98 8.95
N ASP A 367 16.16 -10.08 10.17
CA ASP A 367 15.42 -10.66 11.29
C ASP A 367 14.26 -9.74 11.72
N HIS A 368 14.46 -8.42 11.65
CA HIS A 368 13.41 -7.44 11.88
C HIS A 368 12.37 -7.45 10.76
N MET A 369 12.80 -7.46 9.49
CA MET A 369 11.91 -7.56 8.33
C MET A 369 11.02 -8.81 8.39
N ILE A 370 11.52 -9.93 8.93
CA ILE A 370 10.69 -11.13 9.16
C ILE A 370 9.53 -10.86 10.12
N GLN A 371 9.69 -9.99 11.13
CA GLN A 371 8.60 -9.62 12.04
C GLN A 371 7.51 -8.86 11.29
N HIS A 372 7.88 -7.94 10.39
CA HIS A 372 6.94 -7.28 9.49
C HIS A 372 6.28 -8.25 8.51
N GLY A 373 7.03 -9.21 7.97
CA GLY A 373 6.49 -10.28 7.11
C GLY A 373 5.48 -11.17 7.85
N LYS A 374 5.76 -11.53 9.10
CA LYS A 374 4.84 -12.28 9.97
C LYS A 374 3.54 -11.53 10.18
N MET A 375 3.64 -10.26 10.59
CA MET A 375 2.49 -9.39 10.81
C MET A 375 1.66 -9.24 9.54
N THR A 376 2.31 -8.96 8.40
CA THR A 376 1.65 -8.78 7.09
C THR A 376 0.87 -10.02 6.67
N LEU A 377 1.52 -11.19 6.69
CA LEU A 377 0.90 -12.46 6.31
C LEU A 377 -0.27 -12.80 7.25
N ALA A 378 -0.08 -12.60 8.56
CA ALA A 378 -1.11 -12.86 9.55
C ALA A 378 -2.32 -11.93 9.39
N LEU A 379 -2.10 -10.61 9.24
CA LEU A 379 -3.17 -9.64 9.00
C LEU A 379 -3.96 -9.99 7.74
N ALA A 380 -3.27 -10.26 6.64
CA ALA A 380 -3.87 -10.63 5.38
C ALA A 380 -4.78 -11.87 5.52
N LEU A 381 -4.31 -12.92 6.19
CA LEU A 381 -5.07 -14.15 6.39
C LEU A 381 -6.22 -14.00 7.40
N GLU A 382 -6.00 -13.28 8.51
CA GLU A 382 -7.05 -13.02 9.52
C GLU A 382 -8.23 -12.27 8.90
N LEU A 383 -7.94 -11.19 8.17
CA LEU A 383 -8.96 -10.34 7.58
C LEU A 383 -9.64 -11.01 6.37
N SER A 384 -8.87 -11.63 5.48
CA SER A 384 -9.41 -12.22 4.23
C SER A 384 -10.16 -13.53 4.45
N LYS A 385 -9.89 -14.28 5.53
CA LYS A 385 -10.63 -15.52 5.86
C LYS A 385 -11.81 -15.28 6.79
N THR A 386 -11.94 -14.10 7.38
CA THR A 386 -13.09 -13.77 8.24
C THR A 386 -14.31 -13.48 7.38
N LYS A 387 -15.36 -14.29 7.52
CA LYS A 387 -16.60 -14.19 6.72
C LYS A 387 -17.44 -12.94 7.02
N HIS A 388 -17.56 -12.58 8.29
CA HIS A 388 -18.32 -11.42 8.74
C HIS A 388 -17.49 -10.63 9.74
N TRP A 389 -17.32 -9.34 9.45
CA TRP A 389 -16.81 -8.34 10.38
C TRP A 389 -18.04 -7.81 11.14
N ASN A 390 -17.97 -7.62 12.45
CA ASN A 390 -19.17 -7.38 13.28
C ASN A 390 -19.85 -6.05 12.94
N GLU A 391 -20.74 -5.98 11.94
CA GLU A 391 -21.36 -4.71 11.56
C GLU A 391 -22.24 -4.15 12.68
N LYS A 392 -21.84 -3.02 13.27
CA LYS A 392 -22.80 -2.15 13.95
C LYS A 392 -23.54 -1.36 12.87
N GLN A 393 -24.85 -1.59 12.74
CA GLN A 393 -25.70 -0.61 12.07
C GLN A 393 -25.59 0.69 12.87
N GLY A 394 -25.20 1.78 12.22
CA GLY A 394 -25.26 3.10 12.86
C GLY A 394 -26.69 3.35 13.31
N ASP A 395 -26.86 3.78 14.55
CA ASP A 395 -28.17 4.13 15.10
C ASP A 395 -28.83 5.14 14.15
N ASP A 396 -29.88 4.67 13.46
CA ASP A 396 -30.91 5.55 12.93
C ASP A 396 -31.47 6.28 14.15
N ASN A 397 -31.11 7.55 14.30
CA ASN A 397 -31.70 8.42 15.31
C ASN A 397 -33.21 8.41 15.08
N GLY A 398 -33.90 7.60 15.88
CA GLY A 398 -35.34 7.56 16.00
C GLY A 398 -35.84 8.93 16.42
N GLY A 399 -36.16 9.77 15.43
CA GLY A 399 -37.08 10.88 15.57
C GLY A 399 -38.49 10.33 15.78
N GLY A 400 -38.74 9.78 16.96
CA GLY A 400 -40.06 9.50 17.48
C GLY A 400 -40.51 10.69 18.31
N GLU A 401 -41.61 11.32 17.86
CA GLU A 401 -42.38 12.32 18.59
C GLU A 401 -42.61 11.92 20.06
N LEU A 402 -42.33 12.85 20.98
CA LEU A 402 -43.27 13.46 21.93
C LEU A 402 -42.59 14.57 22.74
#